data_AF-A0A6J5TLE8-F1
#
_entry.id   AF-A0A6J5TLE8-F1
#
_cell.length_a   1.000
_cell.length_b   1.000
_cell.length_c   1.000
_cell.angle_alpha   90.00
_cell.angle_beta   90.00
_cell.angle_gamma   90.00
#
_symmetry.space_group_name_H-M   'P 1'
#
loop_
_entity.id
_entity.type
_entity.pdbx_description
1 polymer ?
#
loop_
_entity_poly.entity_id
_entity_poly.type
_entity_poly.pdbx_seq_one_letter_code
_entity_poly.pdbx_strand_id
1 'polypeptide(L)' 'MEDDKGFVWHFFGVYTSTDDKLRKAQWLTLQTQISRCPEACLVMGDFNDILYSLEKQGGNIHTEKSMHDFCSFVVDS' A
#
# COMPACT_ATOMS: atom_id res chain seq x y z
N MET A 1 -38.56 10.22 -0.05
CA MET A 1 -37.90 8.91 -0.21
C MET A 1 -36.45 9.15 0.13
N GLU A 2 -36.02 8.71 1.31
CA GLU A 2 -34.60 8.72 1.67
C GLU A 2 -33.87 7.76 0.74
N ASP A 3 -32.79 8.27 0.14
CA ASP A 3 -31.89 7.51 -0.71
C ASP A 3 -31.28 6.35 0.11
N ASP A 4 -31.69 5.12 -0.18
CA ASP A 4 -31.01 3.89 0.29
C ASP A 4 -29.71 3.68 -0.49
N LYS A 5 -28.89 4.74 -0.60
CA LYS A 5 -27.57 4.70 -1.23
C LYS A 5 -26.63 4.09 -0.22
N GLY A 6 -26.47 2.76 -0.31
CA GLY A 6 -25.47 2.02 0.43
C GLY A 6 -24.07 2.63 0.29
N PHE A 7 -23.15 2.20 1.15
CA PHE A 7 -21.80 2.73 1.18
C PHE A 7 -20.98 2.20 -0.01
N VAL A 8 -20.54 3.10 -0.89
CA VAL A 8 -19.60 2.78 -1.98
C VAL A 8 -18.19 2.81 -1.40
N TRP A 9 -17.38 1.80 -1.71
CA TRP A 9 -15.99 1.69 -1.32
C TRP A 9 -15.22 0.92 -2.39
N HIS A 10 -13.91 1.14 -2.45
CA HIS A 10 -13.01 0.49 -3.42
C HIS A 10 -12.13 -0.53 -2.73
N PHE A 11 -11.89 -1.66 -3.40
CA PHE A 11 -10.96 -2.68 -2.95
C PHE A 11 -9.78 -2.79 -3.91
N PHE A 12 -8.57 -2.68 -3.38
CA PHE A 12 -7.33 -2.86 -4.11
C PHE A 12 -6.60 -4.11 -3.59
N GLY A 13 -6.67 -5.18 -4.37
CA GLY A 13 -5.84 -6.37 -4.17
C GLY A 13 -4.45 -6.14 -4.72
N VAL A 14 -3.41 -6.34 -3.90
CA VAL A 14 -2.02 -6.10 -4.31
C VAL A 14 -1.13 -7.33 -4.17
N TYR A 15 -0.23 -7.50 -5.14
CA TYR A 15 0.91 -8.41 -5.05
C TYR A 15 2.12 -7.67 -5.65
N THR A 16 2.92 -7.06 -4.79
CA THR A 16 4.05 -6.23 -5.23
C THR A 16 5.31 -7.04 -5.45
N SER A 17 6.24 -6.49 -6.21
CA SER A 17 7.50 -7.16 -6.55
C SER A 17 8.45 -7.24 -5.35
N THR A 18 9.27 -8.29 -5.30
CA THR A 18 10.43 -8.36 -4.40
C THR A 18 11.58 -7.43 -4.83
N ASP A 19 11.57 -6.94 -6.09
CA ASP A 19 12.51 -5.93 -6.58
C ASP A 19 12.10 -4.51 -6.13
N ASP A 20 12.99 -3.83 -5.41
CA ASP A 20 12.73 -2.51 -4.81
C ASP A 20 12.35 -1.43 -5.83
N LYS A 21 12.96 -1.43 -7.03
CA LYS A 21 12.67 -0.40 -8.04
C LYS A 21 11.29 -0.62 -8.65
N LEU A 22 10.97 -1.87 -8.97
CA LEU A 22 9.64 -2.22 -9.49
C LEU A 22 8.57 -1.97 -8.43
N ARG A 23 8.82 -2.33 -7.18
CA ARG A 23 7.91 -2.09 -6.06
C ARG A 23 7.64 -0.60 -5.82
N LYS A 24 8.66 0.26 -5.86
CA LYS A 24 8.49 1.72 -5.79
C LYS A 24 7.55 2.26 -6.89
N ALA A 25 7.71 1.78 -8.12
CA ALA A 25 6.84 2.18 -9.23
C ALA A 25 5.39 1.68 -9.04
N GLN A 26 5.22 0.50 -8.43
CA GLN A 26 3.90 -0.03 -8.06
C GLN A 26 3.23 0.83 -6.97
N TRP A 27 3.97 1.31 -5.96
CA TRP A 27 3.44 2.24 -4.95
C TRP A 27 2.94 3.54 -5.55
N LEU A 28 3.72 4.18 -6.42
CA LEU A 28 3.31 5.42 -7.10
C LEU A 28 2.04 5.22 -7.95
N THR A 29 1.94 4.07 -8.62
CA THR A 29 0.77 3.72 -9.41
C THR A 29 -0.45 3.55 -8.51
N LEU A 30 -0.31 2.82 -7.42
CA LEU A 30 -1.39 2.57 -6.47
C LEU A 30 -1.87 3.86 -5.80
N GLN A 31 -0.95 4.71 -5.35
CA GLN A 31 -1.28 6.03 -4.79
C GLN A 31 -2.07 6.89 -5.78
N THR A 32 -1.68 6.89 -7.06
CA THR A 32 -2.40 7.62 -8.12
C THR A 32 -3.82 7.08 -8.35
N GLN A 33 -4.04 5.78 -8.16
CA GLN A 33 -5.39 5.20 -8.28
C GLN A 33 -6.24 5.53 -7.05
N ILE A 34 -5.68 5.39 -5.85
CA ILE A 34 -6.37 5.72 -4.59
C ILE A 34 -6.78 7.20 -4.58
N SER A 35 -5.91 8.11 -5.02
CA SER A 35 -6.22 9.55 -5.07
C SER A 35 -7.36 9.92 -6.03
N ARG A 36 -7.77 9.00 -6.91
CA ARG A 36 -8.90 9.18 -7.84
C ARG A 36 -10.21 8.61 -7.29
N CYS A 37 -10.16 7.90 -6.17
CA CYS A 37 -11.33 7.35 -5.49
C CYS A 37 -11.81 8.34 -4.42
N PRO A 38 -12.94 9.02 -4.61
CA PRO A 38 -13.50 9.92 -3.60
C PRO A 38 -14.11 9.15 -2.41
N GLU A 39 -14.38 7.85 -2.57
CA GLU A 39 -14.89 6.98 -1.51
C GLU A 39 -13.79 6.22 -0.75
N ALA A 40 -14.17 5.57 0.35
CA ALA A 40 -13.23 4.80 1.17
C ALA A 40 -12.55 3.68 0.37
N CYS A 41 -11.26 3.48 0.61
CA CYS A 41 -10.45 2.46 -0.05
C CYS A 41 -9.93 1.45 0.97
N LEU A 42 -10.00 0.16 0.62
CA LEU A 42 -9.35 -0.92 1.34
C LEU A 42 -8.26 -1.52 0.44
N VAL A 43 -7.01 -1.46 0.90
CA VAL A 43 -5.85 -2.05 0.22
C VAL A 43 -5.39 -3.27 1.00
N MET A 44 -5.33 -4.44 0.36
CA MET A 44 -4.88 -5.67 1.01
C MET A 44 -4.12 -6.57 0.04
N GLY A 45 -3.18 -7.35 0.57
CA GLY A 45 -2.45 -8.34 -0.20
C GLY A 45 -1.03 -8.56 0.33
N ASP A 46 -0.14 -9.03 -0.54
CA ASP A 46 1.28 -9.15 -0.23
C ASP A 46 2.03 -7.92 -0.72
N PHE A 47 2.54 -7.16 0.24
CA PHE A 47 3.24 -5.90 -0.01
C PHE A 47 4.74 -6.08 -0.21
N ASN A 48 5.30 -7.29 0.03
CA ASN A 48 6.74 -7.57 -0.07
C ASN A 48 7.64 -6.51 0.60
N ASP A 49 7.11 -5.81 1.61
CA ASP A 49 7.78 -4.77 2.35
C ASP A 49 7.33 -4.79 3.81
N ILE A 50 8.11 -4.17 4.69
CA ILE A 50 7.84 -4.12 6.13
C ILE A 50 7.83 -2.67 6.59
N LEU A 51 6.95 -2.34 7.54
CA LEU A 51 6.87 -1.01 8.15
C LEU A 51 7.86 -0.86 9.30
N TYR A 52 8.16 -1.96 9.98
CA TYR A 52 9.10 -1.98 11.09
C TYR A 52 10.09 -3.13 10.92
N SER A 53 11.37 -2.85 11.13
CA SER A 53 12.43 -3.88 11.11
C SER A 53 12.19 -4.99 12.14
N LEU A 54 11.44 -4.68 13.21
CA LEU A 54 11.01 -5.61 14.26
C LEU A 54 10.00 -6.67 13.77
N GLU A 55 9.35 -6.45 12.62
CA GLU A 55 8.40 -7.40 12.03
C GLU A 55 9.11 -8.65 11.48
N LYS A 56 10.41 -8.55 11.15
CA LYS A 56 11.21 -9.70 10.70
C LYS A 56 11.86 -10.42 11.88
N GLN A 57 11.35 -11.60 12.20
CA GLN A 57 12.02 -12.57 13.07
C GLN A 57 13.03 -13.39 12.23
N GLY A 58 14.22 -12.81 12.00
CA GLY A 58 15.32 -13.42 11.23
C GLY A 58 15.43 -12.95 9.76
N GLY A 59 16.67 -12.99 9.23
CA GLY A 59 17.03 -12.50 7.89
C GLY A 59 17.95 -11.27 7.91
N ASN A 60 18.54 -10.90 6.76
CA ASN A 60 19.35 -9.69 6.66
C ASN A 60 18.49 -8.45 6.93
N ILE A 61 19.01 -7.55 7.77
CA ILE A 61 18.41 -6.25 8.07
C ILE A 61 18.14 -5.54 6.73
N HIS A 62 16.85 -5.33 6.42
CA HIS A 62 16.47 -4.53 5.26
C HIS A 62 16.96 -3.10 5.47
N THR A 63 17.54 -2.50 4.44
CA THR A 63 18.02 -1.13 4.55
C THR A 63 16.82 -0.21 4.78
N GLU A 64 16.94 0.73 5.73
CA GLU A 64 15.90 1.69 6.14
C GLU A 64 15.25 2.43 4.94
N LYS A 65 15.97 2.49 3.82
CA LYS A 65 15.53 3.11 2.57
C LYS A 65 14.38 2.37 1.87
N SER A 66 14.31 1.04 1.98
CA SER A 66 13.18 0.26 1.42
C SER A 66 11.88 0.53 2.19
N MET A 67 11.99 0.62 3.53
CA MET A 67 10.88 0.91 4.43
C MET A 67 10.32 2.32 4.23
N HIS A 68 11.18 3.29 3.90
CA HIS A 68 10.76 4.70 3.71
C HIS A 68 9.69 4.85 2.62
N ASP A 69 9.85 4.16 1.49
CA ASP A 69 8.91 4.28 0.36
C ASP A 69 7.54 3.68 0.73
N PHE A 70 7.50 2.55 1.45
CA PHE A 70 6.24 1.95 1.92
C PHE A 70 5.60 2.76 3.05
N CYS A 71 6.39 3.27 4.00
CA CYS A 71 5.90 4.17 5.05
C CYS A 71 5.29 5.45 4.47
N SER A 72 5.97 6.08 3.50
CA SER A 72 5.43 7.25 2.79
C SER A 72 4.13 6.90 2.08
N PHE A 73 4.06 5.76 1.38
CA PHE A 73 2.80 5.29 0.80
C PHE A 73 1.70 5.20 1.85
N VAL A 74 1.91 4.57 3.00
CA VAL A 74 0.87 4.42 4.03
C VAL A 74 0.43 5.76 4.64
N VAL A 75 1.33 6.72 4.80
CA VAL A 75 1.03 8.04 5.39
C VAL A 75 0.37 8.99 4.39
N ASP A 76 0.78 8.92 3.12
CA ASP A 76 0.37 9.84 2.06
C ASP A 76 -0.79 9.29 1.20
N SER A 77 -1.38 8.15 1.57
CA SER A 77 -2.55 7.54 0.90
C SER A 77 -3.87 7.98 1.51
#